data_AF-A0A1E5K354-F1
#
_entry.id   AF-A0A1E5K354-F1
#
_cell.length_a   1.000
_cell.length_b   1.000
_cell.length_c   1.000
_cell.angle_alpha   90.00
_cell.angle_beta   90.00
_cell.angle_gamma   90.00
#
_symmetry.space_group_name_H-M   'P 1'
#
loop_
_entity.id
_entity.type
_entity.pdbx_description
1 polymer ?
#
loop_
_entity_poly.entity_id
_entity_poly.type
_entity_poly.pdbx_seq_one_letter_code
_entity_poly.pdbx_strand_id
1 'polypeptide(L)' 'MDKATLTRTIVLVIALVNQFLVIFGLNPILGTEQLWGEVIAMIITAVAATWAWFKNNYVTARGKSQKEVLQRNSLIK' A
#
# COMPACT_ATOMS: atom_id res chain seq x y z
N MET A 1 -16.38 18.57 -0.26
CA MET A 1 -14.91 18.65 -0.34
C MET A 1 -14.41 17.51 -1.19
N ASP A 2 -13.66 17.78 -2.26
CA ASP A 2 -13.11 16.73 -3.12
C ASP A 2 -11.95 15.99 -2.44
N LYS A 3 -11.64 14.77 -2.94
CA LYS A 3 -10.62 13.90 -2.33
C LYS A 3 -9.23 14.55 -2.34
N ALA A 4 -8.88 15.29 -3.38
CA ALA A 4 -7.57 15.95 -3.46
C ALA A 4 -7.48 17.09 -2.43
N THR A 5 -8.54 17.86 -2.25
CA THR A 5 -8.61 18.89 -1.21
C THR A 5 -8.53 18.28 0.19
N LEU A 6 -9.27 17.20 0.47
CA LEU A 6 -9.17 16.50 1.76
C LEU A 6 -7.73 16.05 2.05
N THR A 7 -7.05 15.43 1.08
CA THR A 7 -5.66 15.01 1.24
C THR A 7 -4.73 16.19 1.55
N ARG A 8 -4.85 17.30 0.80
CA ARG A 8 -4.04 18.51 1.03
C ARG A 8 -4.28 19.10 2.42
N THR A 9 -5.54 19.15 2.86
CA THR A 9 -5.88 19.64 4.20
C THR A 9 -5.26 18.78 5.29
N ILE A 10 -5.30 17.45 5.16
CA ILE A 10 -4.65 16.53 6.12
C ILE A 10 -3.14 16.75 6.15
N VAL A 11 -2.48 16.81 4.99
CA VAL A 11 -1.04 17.06 4.89
C VAL A 11 -0.67 18.40 5.53
N LEU A 12 -1.45 19.45 5.27
CA LEU A 12 -1.24 20.77 5.86
C LEU A 12 -1.34 20.73 7.39
N VAL A 13 -2.34 20.04 7.94
CA VAL A 13 -2.49 19.92 9.40
C VAL A 13 -1.30 19.19 10.02
N ILE A 14 -0.83 18.10 9.40
CA ILE A 14 0.35 17.36 9.86
C ILE A 14 1.60 18.26 9.81
N ALA A 15 1.78 19.04 8.73
CA ALA A 15 2.88 19.97 8.60
C ALA A 15 2.87 21.06 9.69
N LEU A 16 1.70 21.63 9.98
CA LEU A 16 1.53 22.62 11.04
C LEU A 16 1.83 22.04 12.43
N VAL A 17 1.40 20.81 12.70
CA VAL A 17 1.76 20.10 13.94
C VAL A 17 3.26 19.87 14.01
N ASN A 18 3.90 19.45 12.92
CA ASN A 18 5.35 19.27 12.90
C ASN A 18 6.09 20.59 13.14
N GLN A 19 5.63 21.68 12.51
CA GLN A 19 6.19 23.01 12.71
C GLN A 19 6.06 23.47 14.16
N PHE A 20 4.92 23.20 14.80
CA PHE A 20 4.74 23.42 16.23
C PHE A 20 5.78 22.63 17.05
N LEU A 21 5.92 21.32 16.81
CA LEU A 21 6.89 20.49 17.53
C LEU A 21 8.32 21.05 17.42
N VAL A 22 8.72 21.46 16.21
CA VAL A 22 10.04 22.06 15.96
C VAL A 22 10.22 23.37 16.72
N ILE A 23 9.25 24.29 16.66
CA ILE A 23 9.32 25.60 17.33
C ILE A 23 9.46 25.45 18.85
N PHE A 24 8.78 24.45 19.43
CA PHE A 24 8.83 24.19 20.87
C PHE A 24 9.98 23.26 21.30
N GLY A 25 10.88 22.89 20.38
CA GLY A 25 12.00 21.99 20.68
C GLY A 25 11.57 20.57 21.06
N LEU A 26 10.36 20.17 20.68
CA LEU A 26 9.84 18.82 20.85
C LEU A 26 10.32 17.91 19.70
N ASN A 27 10.12 16.61 19.84
CA ASN A 27 10.51 15.64 18.82
C ASN A 27 9.69 15.86 17.53
N PRO A 28 10.32 16.22 16.40
CA PRO A 28 9.62 16.40 15.13
C PRO A 28 9.12 15.07 14.58
N ILE A 29 8.11 15.14 13.72
CA ILE A 29 7.69 14.03 12.89
C ILE A 29 8.84 13.70 11.95
N LEU A 30 9.33 12.46 12.03
CA LEU A 30 10.43 11.98 11.20
C LEU A 30 9.97 11.83 9.74
N GLY A 31 10.87 12.16 8.81
CA GLY A 31 10.66 11.97 7.38
C GLY A 31 10.15 13.20 6.62
N THR A 32 10.46 13.26 5.31
CA THR A 32 10.00 14.29 4.39
C THR A 32 8.72 13.86 3.67
N GLU A 33 8.01 14.79 3.04
CA GLU A 33 6.87 14.48 2.18
C GLU A 33 7.23 13.44 1.11
N GLN A 34 8.42 13.56 0.52
CA GLN A 34 8.95 12.62 -0.47
C GLN A 34 9.13 11.22 0.13
N LEU A 35 9.75 11.11 1.31
CA LEU A 35 9.94 9.82 1.99
C LEU A 35 8.60 9.15 2.29
N TRP A 36 7.63 9.91 2.81
CA TRP A 36 6.30 9.37 3.10
C TRP A 36 5.57 8.94 1.82
N GLY A 37 5.69 9.70 0.74
CA GLY A 37 5.18 9.31 -0.58
C GLY A 37 5.77 7.99 -1.06
N GLU A 38 7.09 7.82 -0.95
CA GLU A 38 7.79 6.59 -1.32
C GLU A 38 7.38 5.40 -0.45
N VAL A 39 7.31 5.57 0.88
CA VAL A 39 6.90 4.52 1.82
C VAL A 39 5.48 4.05 1.53
N ILE A 40 4.55 4.99 1.34
CA ILE A 40 3.15 4.66 1.02
C ILE A 40 3.06 3.95 -0.32
N ALA A 41 3.75 4.45 -1.35
CA ALA A 41 3.78 3.83 -2.67
C ALA A 41 4.36 2.41 -2.62
N MET A 42 5.43 2.20 -1.85
CA MET A 42 6.05 0.89 -1.65
C MET A 42 5.06 -0.08 -1.00
N ILE A 43 4.36 0.33 0.07
CA ILE A 43 3.38 -0.51 0.75
C ILE A 43 2.24 -0.90 -0.21
N ILE A 44 1.68 0.07 -0.92
CA ILE A 44 0.60 -0.18 -1.88
C ILE A 44 1.07 -1.15 -2.97
N THR A 45 2.25 -0.90 -3.54
CA THR A 45 2.85 -1.75 -4.58
C THR A 45 3.09 -3.16 -4.06
N ALA A 46 3.66 -3.31 -2.88
CA ALA A 46 3.95 -4.60 -2.28
C ALA A 46 2.67 -5.42 -2.03
N VAL A 47 1.63 -4.79 -1.50
CA VAL A 47 0.32 -5.43 -1.27
C VAL A 47 -0.32 -5.82 -2.60
N ALA A 48 -0.36 -4.92 -3.57
CA ALA A 48 -0.94 -5.18 -4.88
C ALA A 48 -0.21 -6.30 -5.62
N ALA A 49 1.14 -6.28 -5.62
CA ALA A 49 1.96 -7.31 -6.22
C ALA A 49 1.76 -8.67 -5.54
N THR A 50 1.75 -8.69 -4.20
CA THR A 50 1.50 -9.91 -3.43
C THR A 50 0.12 -10.49 -3.73
N TRP A 51 -0.91 -9.65 -3.75
CA TRP A 51 -2.28 -10.05 -4.07
C TRP A 51 -2.39 -10.61 -5.51
N ALA A 52 -1.83 -9.91 -6.49
CA ALA A 52 -1.83 -10.35 -7.89
C ALA A 52 -1.05 -11.67 -8.06
N TRP A 53 0.08 -11.82 -7.39
CA TRP A 53 0.88 -13.03 -7.42
C TRP A 53 0.11 -14.24 -6.88
N PHE A 54 -0.54 -14.10 -5.72
CA PHE A 54 -1.35 -15.18 -5.14
C PHE A 54 -2.56 -15.54 -6.01
N LYS A 55 -3.22 -14.54 -6.62
CA LYS A 55 -4.38 -14.74 -7.48
C LYS A 55 -4.02 -15.44 -8.79
N ASN A 56 -2.85 -15.16 -9.36
CA ASN A 56 -2.47 -15.63 -10.69
C ASN A 56 -1.59 -16.88 -10.73
N ASN A 57 -1.04 -17.36 -9.60
CA ASN A 57 -0.04 -18.44 -9.62
C ASN A 57 -0.42 -19.73 -8.87
N TYR A 58 -1.71 -20.00 -8.60
CA TYR A 58 -2.16 -21.22 -7.89
C TYR A 58 -1.35 -21.56 -6.61
N VAL A 59 -0.82 -20.55 -5.91
CA VAL A 59 0.12 -20.76 -4.79
C VAL A 59 -0.62 -21.24 -3.53
N THR A 60 -1.85 -20.75 -3.34
CA THR A 60 -2.70 -21.13 -2.19
C THR A 60 -3.23 -22.55 -2.33
N ALA A 61 -3.61 -23.19 -1.21
CA ALA A 61 -4.21 -24.52 -1.24
C ALA A 61 -5.44 -24.59 -2.17
N ARG A 62 -6.31 -23.57 -2.14
CA ARG A 62 -7.44 -23.43 -3.07
C ARG A 62 -6.97 -23.33 -4.52
N GLY A 63 -5.93 -22.54 -4.78
CA GLY A 63 -5.33 -22.43 -6.11
C GLY A 63 -4.79 -23.76 -6.62
N LYS A 64 -4.11 -24.53 -5.78
CA LYS A 64 -3.63 -25.88 -6.13
C LYS A 64 -4.79 -26.81 -6.50
N SER A 65 -5.85 -26.85 -5.69
CA SER A 65 -7.05 -27.65 -5.99
C SER A 65 -7.74 -27.20 -7.29
N GLN A 66 -7.79 -25.90 -7.57
CA GLN A 66 -8.29 -25.39 -8.85
C GLN A 66 -7.44 -25.89 -10.02
N LYS A 67 -6.11 -25.84 -9.90
CA LYS A 67 -5.19 -26.36 -10.91
C LYS A 67 -5.42 -27.84 -11.18
N GLU A 68 -5.58 -28.66 -10.15
CA GLU A 68 -5.86 -30.10 -10.28
C GLU A 68 -7.18 -30.36 -11.03
N VAL A 69 -8.24 -29.60 -10.72
CA VAL A 69 -9.52 -29.70 -11.44
C VAL A 69 -9.36 -29.32 -12.91
N LEU A 70 -8.63 -28.24 -13.21
CA LEU A 70 -8.41 -27.80 -14.58
C LEU A 70 -7.58 -28.83 -15.38
N GLN A 71 -6.56 -29.44 -14.77
CA GLN A 71 -5.76 -30.52 -15.39
C GLN A 71 -6.59 -31.77 -15.65
N ARG A 72 -7.43 -32.19 -14.69
CA ARG A 72 -8.33 -33.35 -14.87
C ARG A 72 -9.31 -33.17 -16.02
N ASN A 73 -9.73 -31.93 -16.30
CA ASN A 73 -10.64 -31.61 -17.40
C ASN A 73 -9.90 -31.20 -18.70
N SER A 74 -8.57 -31.37 -18.76
CA SER A 74 -7.75 -31.00 -19.93
C SER A 74 -7.88 -29.53 -20.35
N LEU A 75 -8.24 -28.64 -19.42
CA LEU A 75 -8.41 -27.20 -19.67
C LEU A 75 -7.08 -26.44 -19.61
N ILE A 76 -6.07 -27.04 -19.01
CA ILE A 76 -4.69 -26.55 -18.95
C ILE A 76 -3.73 -27.74 -19.17
N LYS A 77 -2.54 -27.46 -19.74
CA LYS A 77 -1.47 -28.46 -19.93
C LYS A 77 -0.77 -28.82 -18.62
#